data_AF-A0AAN7RPQ1-F1
#
_entry.id   AF-A0AAN7RPQ1-F1
#
_cell.length_a   1.000
_cell.length_b   1.000
_cell.length_c   1.000
_cell.angle_alpha   90.00
_cell.angle_beta   90.00
_cell.angle_gamma   90.00
#
_symmetry.space_group_name_H-M   'P 1'
#
loop_
_entity.id
_entity.type
_entity.pdbx_description
1 polymer ?
#
loop_
_entity_poly.entity_id
_entity_poly.type
_entity_poly.pdbx_seq_one_letter_code
_entity_poly.pdbx_strand_id
1 'polypeptide(L)'
;MGDSVESLPEVYVDNIHCSPLIYQASHFIIEVFQDPQLHHLMVTAAMAAFDLHIPNDPFLPVHKPNSTWCLTVDYHKLNENTGRLHAAVPSITDLVFTIEQAAHPWMAVLDVKDTLFMVPLQPEDQERFAFTQGGTQYAFTRLPQGFKHSPTLSHQALAREIEQVPQEPGMIVYQYIDDILIGGDSLNKV
;
A
#
# COMPACT_ATOMS: atom_id res chain seq x y z
N MET A 1 20.77 -31.81 -9.54
CA MET A 1 19.42 -31.46 -9.09
C MET A 1 19.44 -29.98 -8.78
N GLY A 2 18.80 -29.16 -9.62
CA GLY A 2 18.70 -27.72 -9.39
C GLY A 2 17.46 -27.45 -8.54
N ASP A 3 17.63 -26.68 -7.48
CA ASP A 3 16.56 -26.16 -6.66
C ASP A 3 15.75 -25.15 -7.48
N SER A 4 14.57 -25.56 -7.91
CA SER A 4 13.55 -24.67 -8.44
C SER A 4 13.03 -23.83 -7.28
N VAL A 5 13.44 -22.57 -7.24
CA VAL A 5 12.84 -21.53 -6.40
C VAL A 5 11.37 -21.45 -6.83
N GLU A 6 10.48 -21.90 -5.94
CA GLU A 6 9.04 -21.83 -6.14
C GLU A 6 8.65 -20.35 -6.15
N SER A 7 8.45 -19.81 -7.35
CA SER A 7 8.07 -18.41 -7.56
C SER A 7 6.69 -18.17 -6.94
N LEU A 8 6.63 -17.27 -5.95
CA LEU A 8 5.38 -16.83 -5.33
C LEU A 8 4.40 -16.32 -6.41
N PRO A 9 3.08 -16.55 -6.26
CA PRO A 9 2.10 -16.13 -7.26
C PRO A 9 2.08 -14.60 -7.39
N GLU A 10 2.44 -14.13 -8.58
CA GLU A 10 2.27 -12.73 -9.00
C GLU A 10 0.82 -12.30 -8.79
N VAL A 11 0.63 -11.12 -8.20
CA VAL A 11 -0.72 -10.56 -8.01
C VAL A 11 -1.11 -9.91 -9.32
N TYR A 12 -1.81 -10.68 -10.16
CA TYR A 12 -2.46 -10.16 -11.35
C TYR A 12 -3.75 -9.44 -10.94
N VAL A 13 -3.73 -8.13 -11.01
CA VAL A 13 -4.89 -7.31 -10.71
C VAL A 13 -5.19 -6.45 -11.92
N ASP A 14 -6.15 -6.91 -12.72
CA ASP A 14 -6.74 -6.24 -13.89
C ASP A 14 -5.82 -5.23 -14.59
N ASN A 15 -4.77 -5.81 -15.21
CA ASN A 15 -3.76 -5.15 -16.03
C ASN A 15 -2.63 -4.40 -15.31
N ILE A 16 -2.49 -4.47 -13.97
CA ILE A 16 -1.28 -3.97 -13.28
C ILE A 16 -0.62 -5.13 -12.54
N HIS A 17 0.66 -5.33 -12.83
CA HIS A 17 1.50 -6.34 -12.23
C HIS A 17 2.24 -5.71 -11.03
N CYS A 18 2.07 -6.32 -9.86
CA CYS A 18 2.82 -5.98 -8.66
C CYS A 18 3.89 -7.06 -8.41
N SER A 19 5.11 -6.64 -8.08
CA SER A 19 6.23 -7.58 -7.88
C SER A 19 6.14 -8.31 -6.52
N PRO A 20 6.45 -9.61 -6.43
CA PRO A 20 6.48 -10.36 -5.16
C PRO A 20 7.57 -9.93 -4.16
N LEU A 21 8.38 -8.91 -4.45
CA LEU A 21 9.52 -8.47 -3.64
C LEU A 21 9.13 -7.68 -2.37
N ILE A 22 8.12 -8.15 -1.62
CA ILE A 22 7.81 -7.62 -0.27
C ILE A 22 8.85 -8.12 0.75
N TYR A 23 9.42 -9.31 0.52
CA TYR A 23 10.29 -10.02 1.49
C TYR A 23 11.70 -9.43 1.69
N GLN A 24 12.26 -8.69 0.72
CA GLN A 24 13.60 -8.08 0.87
C GLN A 24 13.57 -6.67 1.47
N ALA A 25 12.40 -6.04 1.52
CA ALA A 25 12.23 -4.70 2.10
C ALA A 25 11.83 -4.75 3.59
N SER A 26 11.28 -5.87 4.07
CA SER A 26 10.76 -6.04 5.42
C SER A 26 11.79 -5.80 6.54
N HIS A 27 13.08 -6.06 6.29
CA HIS A 27 14.13 -5.86 7.29
C HIS A 27 14.55 -4.39 7.51
N PHE A 28 14.05 -3.45 6.70
CA PHE A 28 14.36 -2.01 6.83
C PHE A 28 13.17 -1.17 7.32
N ILE A 29 11.98 -1.78 7.48
CA ILE A 29 10.71 -1.04 7.53
C ILE A 29 10.19 -0.77 8.95
N ILE A 30 10.71 -1.40 10.02
CA ILE A 30 10.13 -1.22 11.36
C ILE A 30 10.63 0.05 12.10
N GLU A 31 11.73 0.69 11.68
CA GLU A 31 12.31 1.84 12.42
C GLU A 31 11.99 3.23 11.85
N VAL A 32 11.34 3.33 10.68
CA VAL A 32 11.21 4.60 9.94
C VAL A 32 9.79 5.14 10.03
N PHE A 33 9.27 5.39 11.23
CA PHE A 33 7.90 5.89 11.36
C PHE A 33 7.75 7.07 12.33
N GLN A 34 7.52 8.24 11.71
CA GLN A 34 6.98 9.53 12.20
C GLN A 34 7.81 10.78 11.83
N ASP A 35 8.86 10.67 11.01
CA ASP A 35 9.63 11.84 10.54
C ASP A 35 9.11 12.41 9.19
N PRO A 36 8.67 13.68 9.13
CA PRO A 36 8.30 14.36 7.87
C PRO A 36 9.42 14.41 6.82
N GLN A 37 10.68 14.43 7.22
CA GLN A 37 11.83 14.42 6.30
C GLN A 37 11.99 13.07 5.61
N LEU A 38 11.72 11.97 6.34
CA LEU A 38 11.78 10.61 5.79
C LEU A 38 10.61 10.33 4.84
N HIS A 39 9.41 10.89 5.09
CA HIS A 39 8.29 10.81 4.13
C HIS A 39 8.64 11.45 2.78
N HIS A 40 9.24 12.65 2.79
CA HIS A 40 9.73 13.27 1.54
C HIS A 40 10.78 12.41 0.83
N LEU A 41 11.70 11.81 1.60
CA LEU A 41 12.73 10.92 1.07
C LEU A 41 12.15 9.63 0.47
N MET A 42 11.13 9.04 1.12
CA MET A 42 10.42 7.85 0.63
C MET A 42 9.68 8.14 -0.67
N VAL A 43 8.95 9.26 -0.75
CA VAL A 43 8.26 9.68 -1.99
C VAL A 43 9.27 9.91 -3.11
N THR A 44 10.41 10.53 -2.80
CA THR A 44 11.49 10.74 -3.78
C THR A 44 12.14 9.42 -4.23
N ALA A 45 12.36 8.49 -3.30
CA ALA A 45 12.93 7.16 -3.59
C ALA A 45 11.93 6.24 -4.33
N ALA A 46 10.64 6.50 -4.20
CA ALA A 46 9.57 5.83 -4.92
C ALA A 46 9.37 6.37 -6.35
N MET A 47 10.25 7.26 -6.83
CA MET A 47 10.20 7.82 -8.17
C MET A 47 11.52 7.59 -8.92
N ALA A 48 11.42 7.33 -10.22
CA ALA A 48 12.57 7.26 -11.12
C ALA A 48 12.38 8.27 -12.27
N ALA A 49 13.47 8.90 -12.70
CA ALA A 49 13.47 9.66 -13.94
C ALA A 49 13.15 8.73 -15.11
N PHE A 50 12.27 9.18 -16.00
CA PHE A 50 11.72 8.37 -17.07
C PHE A 50 11.60 9.23 -18.33
N ASP A 51 11.66 8.62 -19.52
CA ASP A 51 11.54 9.35 -20.80
C ASP A 51 10.61 8.62 -21.79
N LEU A 52 9.30 8.91 -21.67
CA LEU A 52 8.23 8.33 -22.48
C LEU A 52 8.03 9.04 -23.82
N HIS A 53 8.53 10.27 -23.99
CA HIS A 53 8.23 11.11 -25.16
C HIS A 53 6.71 11.30 -25.44
N ILE A 54 5.81 11.00 -24.49
CA ILE A 54 4.33 11.07 -24.62
C ILE A 54 3.76 12.01 -23.53
N PRO A 55 2.71 12.81 -23.81
CA PRO A 55 2.04 13.64 -22.81
C PRO A 55 1.43 12.81 -21.67
N ASN A 56 1.57 13.31 -20.44
CA ASN A 56 1.13 12.62 -19.21
C ASN A 56 0.24 13.51 -18.32
N ASP A 57 -0.30 12.91 -17.26
CA ASP A 57 -1.24 13.55 -16.35
C ASP A 57 -0.58 14.71 -15.55
N PRO A 58 -1.35 15.77 -15.24
CA PRO A 58 -0.80 16.95 -14.59
C PRO A 58 -0.43 16.68 -13.13
N PHE A 59 0.70 17.25 -12.72
CA PHE A 59 1.15 17.28 -11.33
C PHE A 59 0.48 18.44 -10.57
N LEU A 60 -0.21 18.14 -9.48
CA LEU A 60 -0.98 19.11 -8.71
C LEU A 60 -0.47 19.18 -7.26
N PRO A 61 0.15 20.30 -6.84
CA PRO A 61 0.49 20.51 -5.44
C PRO A 61 -0.79 20.82 -4.65
N VAL A 62 -1.09 20.00 -3.64
CA VAL A 62 -2.25 20.17 -2.75
C VAL A 62 -1.77 20.67 -1.39
N HIS A 63 -2.30 21.81 -0.95
CA HIS A 63 -2.03 22.35 0.38
C HIS A 63 -3.04 21.78 1.39
N LYS A 64 -2.55 21.02 2.38
CA LYS A 64 -3.40 20.42 3.42
C LYS A 64 -3.75 21.44 4.52
N PRO A 65 -4.86 21.24 5.25
CA PRO A 65 -5.25 22.11 6.38
C PRO A 65 -4.21 22.22 7.49
N ASN A 66 -3.37 21.19 7.66
CA ASN A 66 -2.26 21.17 8.62
C ASN A 66 -0.99 21.91 8.12
N SER A 67 -1.10 22.72 7.05
CA SER A 67 0.01 23.47 6.43
C SER A 67 1.12 22.60 5.83
N THR A 68 0.81 21.33 5.50
CA THR A 68 1.73 20.46 4.75
C THR A 68 1.36 20.43 3.27
N TRP A 69 2.35 20.22 2.42
CA TRP A 69 2.15 20.02 0.99
C TRP A 69 2.09 18.53 0.68
N CYS A 70 1.12 18.11 -0.13
CA CYS A 70 1.09 16.80 -0.73
C CYS A 70 1.26 16.90 -2.23
N LEU A 71 2.08 15.99 -2.75
CA LEU A 71 2.23 15.78 -4.17
C LEU A 71 1.08 14.88 -4.60
N THR A 72 0.22 15.36 -5.48
CA THR A 72 -0.88 14.56 -6.03
C THR A 72 -0.81 14.62 -7.54
N VAL A 73 -0.76 13.46 -8.18
CA VAL A 73 -0.90 13.34 -9.62
C VAL A 73 -2.38 13.13 -9.92
N ASP A 74 -2.91 13.84 -10.92
CA ASP A 74 -4.31 13.70 -11.31
C ASP A 74 -4.53 12.45 -12.15
N TYR A 75 -4.78 11.33 -11.48
CA TYR A 75 -5.11 10.06 -12.14
C TYR A 75 -6.59 9.94 -12.55
N HIS A 76 -7.37 11.02 -12.65
CA HIS A 76 -8.80 10.91 -12.98
C HIS A 76 -9.06 10.13 -14.27
N LYS A 77 -8.35 10.49 -15.35
CA LYS A 77 -8.46 9.80 -16.65
C LYS A 77 -8.04 8.34 -16.56
N LEU A 78 -6.94 8.06 -15.86
CA LEU A 78 -6.48 6.69 -15.64
C LEU A 78 -7.53 5.88 -14.87
N ASN A 79 -8.09 6.44 -13.80
CA ASN A 79 -9.09 5.80 -12.94
C ASN A 79 -10.39 5.50 -13.70
N GLU A 80 -10.86 6.42 -14.55
CA GLU A 80 -12.04 6.22 -15.40
C GLU A 80 -11.85 5.08 -16.40
N ASN A 81 -10.65 4.95 -16.97
CA ASN A 81 -10.34 3.91 -17.96
C ASN A 81 -9.88 2.58 -17.35
N THR A 82 -9.68 2.55 -16.03
CA THR A 82 -9.33 1.32 -15.33
C THR A 82 -10.60 0.50 -15.04
N GLY A 83 -10.56 -0.82 -15.18
CA GLY A 83 -11.68 -1.70 -14.82
C GLY A 83 -12.02 -1.68 -13.32
N ARG A 84 -13.04 -2.43 -12.90
CA ARG A 84 -13.30 -2.65 -11.47
C ARG A 84 -12.43 -3.80 -10.99
N LEU A 85 -11.59 -3.56 -10.00
CA LEU A 85 -10.91 -4.64 -9.30
C LEU A 85 -11.88 -5.47 -8.45
N HIS A 86 -11.89 -6.77 -8.71
CA HIS A 86 -12.66 -7.77 -7.94
C HIS A 86 -11.84 -8.39 -6.80
N ALA A 87 -11.22 -7.54 -5.97
CA ALA A 87 -10.53 -7.98 -4.76
C ALA A 87 -11.33 -7.59 -3.51
N ALA A 88 -11.40 -8.51 -2.55
CA ALA A 88 -12.21 -8.35 -1.35
C ALA A 88 -11.43 -7.56 -0.29
N VAL A 89 -11.69 -6.25 -0.20
CA VAL A 89 -11.52 -5.52 1.05
C VAL A 89 -12.78 -5.79 1.89
N PRO A 90 -12.66 -6.15 3.18
CA PRO A 90 -13.83 -6.33 4.04
C PRO A 90 -14.73 -5.09 4.04
N SER A 91 -16.04 -5.31 4.05
CA SER A 91 -16.99 -4.24 4.36
C SER A 91 -16.71 -3.75 5.77
N ILE A 92 -16.57 -2.44 5.96
CA ILE A 92 -16.33 -1.85 7.29
C ILE A 92 -17.45 -2.23 8.27
N THR A 93 -18.69 -2.31 7.80
CA THR A 93 -19.84 -2.70 8.62
C THR A 93 -19.73 -4.14 9.09
N ASP A 94 -19.34 -5.06 8.21
CA ASP A 94 -19.20 -6.48 8.54
C ASP A 94 -18.00 -6.71 9.47
N LEU A 95 -16.93 -5.94 9.28
CA LEU A 95 -15.75 -5.98 10.13
C LEU A 95 -16.07 -5.51 11.55
N VAL A 96 -16.71 -4.35 11.69
CA VAL A 96 -17.14 -3.81 12.99
C VAL A 96 -18.08 -4.78 13.69
N PHE A 97 -19.06 -5.34 12.98
CA PHE A 97 -19.99 -6.32 13.53
C PHE A 97 -19.28 -7.59 14.04
N THR A 98 -18.22 -8.02 13.36
CA THR A 98 -17.41 -9.18 13.77
C THR A 98 -16.58 -8.86 15.02
N ILE A 99 -15.99 -7.67 15.09
CA ILE A 99 -15.24 -7.20 16.26
C ILE A 99 -16.14 -7.10 17.50
N GLU A 100 -17.33 -6.50 17.35
CA GLU A 100 -18.31 -6.35 18.43
C GLU A 100 -18.79 -7.70 18.97
N GLN A 101 -19.05 -8.67 18.09
CA GLN A 101 -19.46 -10.02 18.50
C GLN A 101 -18.35 -10.79 19.21
N ALA A 102 -17.09 -10.59 18.82
CA ALA A 102 -15.97 -11.23 19.48
C ALA A 102 -15.77 -10.72 20.92
N ALA A 103 -16.24 -9.49 21.22
CA ALA A 103 -16.30 -8.92 22.55
C ALA A 103 -14.96 -9.01 23.32
N HIS A 104 -13.86 -8.74 22.63
CA HIS A 104 -12.50 -8.81 23.19
C HIS A 104 -12.36 -7.88 24.40
N PRO A 105 -11.89 -8.37 25.56
CA PRO A 105 -11.68 -7.53 26.74
C PRO A 105 -10.50 -6.56 26.58
N TRP A 106 -9.56 -6.86 25.68
CA TRP A 106 -8.41 -6.02 25.36
C TRP A 106 -8.27 -5.84 23.86
N MET A 107 -7.99 -4.61 23.43
CA MET A 107 -7.79 -4.26 22.03
C MET A 107 -6.64 -3.26 21.88
N ALA A 108 -5.83 -3.43 20.83
CA ALA A 108 -4.84 -2.47 20.37
C ALA A 108 -5.09 -2.16 18.89
N VAL A 109 -4.76 -0.92 18.49
CA VAL A 109 -4.87 -0.46 17.11
C VAL A 109 -3.49 -0.01 16.65
N LEU A 110 -3.08 -0.49 15.47
CA LEU A 110 -1.89 -0.08 14.77
C LEU A 110 -2.32 0.56 13.44
N ASP A 111 -1.81 1.76 13.19
CA ASP A 111 -1.93 2.45 11.90
C ASP A 111 -0.63 2.22 11.13
N VAL A 112 -0.71 1.47 10.02
CA VAL A 112 0.46 1.22 9.18
C VAL A 112 0.61 2.38 8.21
N LYS A 113 1.59 3.24 8.48
CA LYS A 113 1.82 4.43 7.67
C LYS A 113 2.44 4.07 6.31
N ASP A 114 2.07 4.84 5.28
CA ASP A 114 2.73 4.83 3.96
C ASP A 114 2.72 3.46 3.23
N THR A 115 1.73 2.62 3.52
CA THR A 115 1.56 1.26 2.96
C THR A 115 1.55 1.19 1.44
N LEU A 116 1.09 2.24 0.75
CA LEU A 116 1.13 2.30 -0.71
C LEU A 116 2.56 2.24 -1.24
N PHE A 117 3.48 2.98 -0.61
CA PHE A 117 4.87 3.05 -1.04
C PHE A 117 5.67 1.78 -0.70
N MET A 118 5.08 0.86 0.07
CA MET A 118 5.67 -0.46 0.33
C MET A 118 5.48 -1.42 -0.85
N VAL A 119 4.47 -1.20 -1.70
CA VAL A 119 4.13 -2.13 -2.78
C VAL A 119 4.87 -1.77 -4.07
N PRO A 120 5.79 -2.63 -4.56
CA PRO A 120 6.50 -2.41 -5.82
C PRO A 120 5.60 -2.56 -7.04
N LEU A 121 5.67 -1.57 -7.92
CA LEU A 121 5.17 -1.68 -9.28
C LEU A 121 6.17 -2.46 -10.13
N GLN A 122 5.67 -3.37 -10.96
CA GLN A 122 6.51 -3.97 -11.99
C GLN A 122 6.97 -2.91 -12.99
N PRO A 123 8.19 -3.02 -13.56
CA PRO A 123 8.74 -2.04 -14.49
C PRO A 123 7.80 -1.68 -15.65
N GLU A 124 7.03 -2.65 -16.14
CA GLU A 124 6.12 -2.50 -17.28
C GLU A 124 4.89 -1.62 -16.94
N ASP A 125 4.56 -1.46 -15.66
CA ASP A 125 3.41 -0.67 -15.22
C ASP A 125 3.79 0.76 -14.78
N GLN A 126 5.08 1.03 -14.56
CA GLN A 126 5.56 2.33 -14.08
C GLN A 126 5.23 3.46 -15.07
N GLU A 127 5.28 3.19 -16.38
CA GLU A 127 4.95 4.17 -17.41
C GLU A 127 3.54 4.73 -17.30
N ARG A 128 2.60 3.93 -16.79
CA ARG A 128 1.18 4.30 -16.63
C ARG A 128 0.97 5.32 -15.52
N PHE A 129 1.96 5.44 -14.63
CA PHE A 129 1.96 6.35 -13.50
C PHE A 129 2.95 7.50 -13.67
N ALA A 130 3.43 7.74 -14.89
CA ALA A 130 4.35 8.82 -15.16
C ALA A 130 3.69 10.21 -15.08
N PHE A 131 4.45 11.20 -14.65
CA PHE A 131 4.04 12.61 -14.58
C PHE A 131 5.22 13.54 -14.88
N THR A 132 4.93 14.77 -15.29
CA THR A 132 5.96 15.77 -15.63
C THR A 132 6.01 16.87 -14.58
N GLN A 133 7.20 17.14 -14.05
CA GLN A 133 7.46 18.24 -13.12
C GLN A 133 8.69 19.02 -13.58
N GLY A 134 8.55 20.34 -13.77
CA GLY A 134 9.68 21.20 -14.12
C GLY A 134 10.35 20.88 -15.46
N GLY A 135 9.64 20.25 -16.39
CA GLY A 135 10.18 19.81 -17.68
C GLY A 135 10.92 18.46 -17.65
N THR A 136 10.95 17.80 -16.49
CA THR A 136 11.47 16.43 -16.34
C THR A 136 10.30 15.48 -16.07
N GLN A 137 10.34 14.32 -16.71
CA GLN A 137 9.35 13.28 -16.49
C GLN A 137 9.85 12.26 -15.45
N TYR A 138 8.92 11.88 -14.58
CA TYR A 138 9.13 10.91 -13.52
C TYR A 138 8.07 9.83 -13.62
N ALA A 139 8.37 8.63 -13.12
CA ALA A 139 7.41 7.55 -12.93
C ALA A 139 7.52 7.00 -11.52
N PHE A 140 6.39 6.57 -10.95
CA PHE A 140 6.41 5.89 -9.67
C PHE A 140 6.92 4.45 -9.82
N THR A 141 7.77 4.02 -8.90
CA THR A 141 8.28 2.64 -8.76
C THR A 141 7.50 1.85 -7.72
N ARG A 142 6.55 2.50 -7.04
CA ARG A 142 5.67 1.98 -5.99
C ARG A 142 4.24 2.45 -6.23
N LEU A 143 3.24 1.86 -5.58
CA LEU A 143 1.85 2.29 -5.78
C LEU A 143 1.69 3.78 -5.45
N PRO A 144 1.16 4.58 -6.39
CA PRO A 144 1.00 6.00 -6.14
C PRO A 144 -0.30 6.30 -5.39
N GLN A 145 -0.28 7.43 -4.68
CA GLN A 145 -1.50 8.04 -4.14
C GLN A 145 -2.38 8.54 -5.30
N GLY A 146 -3.70 8.39 -5.16
CA GLY A 146 -4.68 8.86 -6.15
C GLY A 146 -5.07 7.81 -7.21
N PHE A 147 -4.34 6.70 -7.33
CA PHE A 147 -4.79 5.58 -8.17
C PHE A 147 -5.83 4.74 -7.44
N LYS A 148 -6.95 4.45 -8.11
CA LYS A 148 -8.15 3.89 -7.46
C LYS A 148 -7.99 2.48 -6.89
N HIS A 149 -7.08 1.66 -7.44
CA HIS A 149 -6.82 0.33 -6.90
C HIS A 149 -5.71 0.30 -5.85
N SER A 150 -4.98 1.41 -5.64
CA SER A 150 -3.87 1.45 -4.67
C SER A 150 -4.29 0.98 -3.27
N PRO A 151 -5.43 1.41 -2.68
CA PRO A 151 -5.83 0.95 -1.35
C PRO A 151 -6.07 -0.56 -1.28
N THR A 152 -6.73 -1.12 -2.30
CA THR A 152 -7.04 -2.55 -2.33
C THR A 152 -5.80 -3.42 -2.53
N LEU A 153 -4.89 -2.99 -3.43
CA LEU A 153 -3.62 -3.67 -3.65
C LEU A 153 -2.74 -3.64 -2.40
N SER A 154 -2.69 -2.49 -1.73
CA SER A 154 -1.96 -2.33 -0.49
C SER A 154 -2.56 -3.15 0.66
N HIS A 155 -3.89 -3.17 0.78
CA HIS A 155 -4.60 -4.04 1.72
C HIS A 155 -4.21 -5.51 1.53
N GLN A 156 -4.23 -6.02 0.29
CA GLN A 156 -3.86 -7.40 -0.02
C GLN A 156 -2.40 -7.70 0.28
N ALA A 157 -1.49 -6.76 -0.01
CA ALA A 157 -0.08 -6.90 0.31
C ALA A 157 0.12 -7.02 1.83
N LEU A 158 -0.48 -6.11 2.61
CA LEU A 158 -0.41 -6.14 4.07
C LEU A 158 -1.07 -7.39 4.66
N ALA A 159 -2.18 -7.87 4.09
CA ALA A 159 -2.84 -9.10 4.54
C ALA A 159 -1.92 -10.31 4.48
N ARG A 160 -1.13 -10.44 3.40
CA ARG A 160 -0.15 -11.52 3.23
C ARG A 160 1.00 -11.44 4.22
N GLU A 161 1.38 -10.25 4.64
CA GLU A 161 2.40 -10.07 5.68
C GLU A 161 1.83 -10.44 7.05
N ILE A 162 0.58 -10.06 7.35
CA ILE A 162 -0.12 -10.44 8.59
C ILE A 162 -0.29 -11.97 8.68
N GLU A 163 -0.57 -12.67 7.57
CA GLU A 163 -0.67 -14.13 7.52
C GLU A 163 0.62 -14.85 7.95
N GLN A 164 1.77 -14.19 7.81
CA GLN A 164 3.07 -14.73 8.21
C GLN A 164 3.39 -14.48 9.69
N VAL A 165 2.65 -13.58 10.36
CA VAL A 165 2.84 -13.27 11.78
C VAL A 165 2.24 -14.42 12.62
N PRO A 166 3.03 -15.08 13.49
CA PRO A 166 2.51 -16.10 14.37
C PRO A 166 1.39 -15.53 15.27
N GLN A 167 0.23 -16.18 15.27
CA GLN A 167 -0.87 -15.80 16.14
C GLN A 167 -0.88 -16.64 17.42
N GLU A 168 -0.92 -15.96 18.56
CA GLU A 168 -1.05 -16.61 19.86
C GLU A 168 -2.50 -17.07 20.12
N PRO A 169 -2.74 -18.19 20.82
CA PRO A 169 -4.08 -18.64 21.15
C PRO A 169 -4.87 -17.58 21.94
N GLY A 170 -6.07 -17.24 21.47
CA GLY A 170 -6.92 -16.21 22.07
C GLY A 170 -6.58 -14.78 21.62
N MET A 171 -5.81 -14.64 20.55
CA MET A 171 -5.62 -13.39 19.81
C MET A 171 -6.35 -13.47 18.47
N ILE A 172 -6.97 -12.38 18.04
CA ILE A 172 -7.56 -12.23 16.70
C ILE A 172 -7.07 -10.91 16.10
N VAL A 173 -6.57 -10.97 14.87
CA VAL A 173 -6.13 -9.80 14.10
C VAL A 173 -7.19 -9.46 13.06
N TYR A 174 -7.58 -8.19 13.05
CA TYR A 174 -8.51 -7.59 12.11
C TYR A 174 -7.75 -6.56 11.28
N GLN A 175 -8.02 -6.51 9.97
CA GLN A 175 -7.36 -5.57 9.08
C GLN A 175 -8.41 -4.79 8.27
N TYR A 176 -8.21 -3.49 8.16
CA TYR A 176 -8.94 -2.63 7.24
C TYR A 176 -7.99 -1.67 6.52
N ILE A 177 -7.70 -1.95 5.25
CA ILE A 177 -6.71 -1.20 4.47
C ILE A 177 -5.36 -1.15 5.19
N ASP A 178 -5.01 -0.02 5.81
CA ASP A 178 -3.80 0.30 6.57
C ASP A 178 -3.97 0.18 8.09
N ASP A 179 -5.20 0.09 8.59
CA ASP A 179 -5.50 -0.15 10.00
C ASP A 179 -5.42 -1.64 10.36
N ILE A 180 -4.76 -1.95 11.47
CA ILE A 180 -4.74 -3.27 12.10
C ILE A 180 -5.29 -3.15 13.52
N LEU A 181 -6.28 -3.96 13.85
CA LEU A 181 -6.79 -4.10 15.21
C LEU A 181 -6.47 -5.49 15.73
N ILE A 182 -5.88 -5.56 16.92
CA ILE A 182 -5.56 -6.81 17.61
C ILE A 182 -6.48 -6.91 18.81
N GLY A 183 -7.30 -7.95 18.87
CA GLY A 183 -8.16 -8.27 20.00
C GLY A 183 -7.66 -9.50 20.75
N GLY A 184 -7.78 -9.52 22.07
CA GLY A 184 -7.45 -10.71 22.85
C GLY A 184 -7.97 -10.73 24.28
N ASP A 185 -7.85 -11.90 24.90
CA ASP A 185 -8.40 -12.18 26.24
C ASP A 185 -7.60 -11.54 27.39
N SER A 186 -6.37 -11.09 27.14
CA SER A 186 -5.48 -10.52 28.17
C SER A 186 -4.51 -9.50 27.59
N LEU A 187 -4.19 -8.47 28.37
CA LEU A 187 -3.24 -7.41 27.98
C LEU A 187 -1.85 -7.94 27.54
N ASN A 188 -1.33 -9.02 28.13
CA ASN A 188 -0.01 -9.53 27.74
C ASN A 188 0.02 -10.20 26.36
N LYS A 189 -1.14 -10.42 25.75
CA LYS A 189 -1.29 -11.04 24.42
C LYS A 189 -1.56 -10.02 23.32
N VAL A 190 -1.89 -8.78 23.68
CA VAL A 190 -2.26 -7.68 22.79
C VAL A 190 -1.15 -6.64 22.82
#